data_AF-V8G913-F1
#
_entry.id   AF-V8G913-F1
#
_cell.length_a   1.000
_cell.length_b   1.000
_cell.length_c   1.000
_cell.angle_alpha   90.00
_cell.angle_beta   90.00
_cell.angle_gamma   90.00
#
_symmetry.space_group_name_H-M   'P 1'
#
loop_
_entity.id
_entity.type
_entity.pdbx_description
1 polymer ?
#
loop_
_entity_poly.entity_id
_entity_poly.type
_entity_poly.pdbx_seq_one_letter_code
_entity_poly.pdbx_strand_id
1 'polypeptide(L)'
;MTDKIPSSSLDNSLFTTTSKTTSTTQIITPNTSENITTPIPSLPPILSLKTDWVFKWMFGQEKHKPLLIDLLNAILQGKEPPIIDLTFNNTEQIGEQLDNRNVIFDIYCTTSDNTHLIIEMQNIKQPHYIDRALAYGITSMNKQLNTQSNWHKPLEPVYVISFVNFIYFEKDSFISHARLNDLDTGTAISSKLNLIFLELPKIKKKSVRLSA
;
A
#
# COMPACT_ATOMS: atom_id res chain seq x y z
N MET A 1 -21.23 -48.09 18.89
CA MET A 1 -20.62 -48.57 17.63
C MET A 1 -19.52 -47.58 17.29
N THR A 2 -18.24 -47.77 17.65
CA THR A 2 -17.24 -48.70 17.05
C THR A 2 -17.22 -48.50 15.52
N ASP A 3 -16.14 -48.10 14.83
CA ASP A 3 -14.71 -48.43 14.90
C ASP A 3 -13.87 -47.29 14.27
N LYS A 4 -12.71 -46.90 14.81
CA LYS A 4 -11.33 -47.43 14.61
C LYS A 4 -10.76 -47.35 13.17
N ILE A 5 -9.65 -46.62 13.10
CA ILE A 5 -8.64 -46.40 12.04
C ILE A 5 -8.03 -47.75 11.57
N PRO A 6 -7.37 -47.85 10.39
CA PRO A 6 -5.91 -47.71 10.41
C PRO A 6 -5.23 -47.10 9.16
N SER A 7 -4.01 -46.65 9.43
CA SER A 7 -2.87 -46.30 8.58
C SER A 7 -2.49 -47.31 7.49
N SER A 8 -1.81 -46.84 6.43
CA SER A 8 -0.65 -47.58 5.88
C SER A 8 0.34 -46.65 5.17
N SER A 9 1.59 -46.79 5.58
CA SER A 9 2.84 -46.37 4.94
C SER A 9 3.29 -47.40 3.90
N LEU A 10 4.05 -46.98 2.89
CA LEU A 10 5.01 -47.79 2.11
C LEU A 10 5.81 -46.82 1.19
N ASP A 11 6.93 -47.23 0.61
CA ASP A 11 8.29 -47.30 1.14
C ASP A 11 9.24 -47.19 -0.08
N ASN A 12 10.42 -46.63 0.12
CA ASN A 12 11.71 -46.88 -0.53
C ASN A 12 11.93 -47.02 -2.06
N SER A 13 12.83 -46.13 -2.52
CA SER A 13 14.13 -46.43 -3.20
C SER A 13 14.20 -46.57 -4.73
N LEU A 14 15.46 -46.42 -5.22
CA LEU A 14 16.03 -46.56 -6.58
C LEU A 14 16.10 -45.22 -7.34
N PHE A 15 17.25 -44.67 -7.75
CA PHE A 15 18.48 -45.26 -8.28
C PHE A 15 19.73 -44.43 -7.98
N THR A 16 20.81 -45.13 -7.64
CA THR A 16 22.21 -44.70 -7.72
C THR A 16 22.74 -44.85 -9.14
N THR A 17 23.52 -43.89 -9.66
CA THR A 17 24.65 -44.24 -10.56
C THR A 17 25.76 -43.19 -10.48
N THR A 18 26.86 -43.60 -9.87
CA THR A 18 28.21 -43.03 -9.97
C THR A 18 28.84 -43.28 -11.34
N SER A 19 29.60 -42.31 -11.85
CA SER A 19 30.77 -42.59 -12.71
C SER A 19 31.90 -41.58 -12.43
N LYS A 20 33.04 -42.11 -12.00
CA LYS A 20 34.39 -41.52 -12.07
C LYS A 20 34.79 -41.45 -13.57
N THR A 21 35.72 -40.67 -14.10
CA THR A 21 37.06 -40.22 -13.67
C THR A 21 37.60 -39.27 -14.76
N THR A 22 38.49 -38.33 -14.42
CA THR A 22 39.83 -38.10 -15.04
C THR A 22 40.23 -36.62 -14.97
N SER A 23 41.34 -36.38 -14.29
CA SER A 23 42.00 -35.10 -14.10
C SER A 23 42.64 -34.58 -15.40
N THR A 24 42.55 -33.28 -15.65
CA THR A 24 43.59 -32.53 -16.37
C THR A 24 43.68 -31.14 -15.75
N THR A 25 44.77 -30.91 -15.05
CA THR A 25 45.16 -29.63 -14.47
C THR A 25 45.57 -28.68 -15.59
N GLN A 26 44.85 -27.58 -15.78
CA GLN A 26 45.39 -26.39 -16.44
C GLN A 26 45.38 -25.22 -15.45
N ILE A 27 46.58 -24.73 -15.16
CA ILE A 27 46.87 -23.57 -14.34
C ILE A 27 46.50 -22.35 -15.19
N ILE A 28 45.46 -21.61 -14.80
CA ILE A 28 45.13 -20.29 -15.35
C ILE A 28 45.39 -19.26 -14.25
N THR A 29 46.32 -18.36 -14.55
CA THR A 29 46.71 -17.18 -13.74
C THR A 29 45.52 -16.25 -13.48
N PRO A 30 45.46 -15.55 -12.33
CA PRO A 30 44.38 -14.62 -12.05
C PRO A 30 44.62 -13.34 -12.85
N ASN A 31 43.74 -13.01 -13.81
CA ASN A 31 43.76 -11.70 -14.44
C ASN A 31 42.38 -11.05 -14.39
N THR A 32 42.41 -9.83 -13.82
CA THR A 32 41.48 -8.72 -13.95
C THR A 32 40.05 -8.88 -13.42
N SER A 33 39.80 -8.18 -12.32
CA SER A 33 38.48 -7.79 -11.83
C SER A 33 37.77 -6.91 -12.87
N GLU A 34 37.02 -7.53 -13.78
CA GLU A 34 35.96 -6.80 -14.49
C GLU A 34 34.81 -6.57 -13.51
N ASN A 35 34.66 -5.31 -13.07
CA ASN A 35 33.46 -4.86 -12.38
C ASN A 35 32.28 -4.89 -13.36
N ILE A 36 31.63 -6.05 -13.46
CA ILE A 36 30.36 -6.17 -14.18
C ILE A 36 29.29 -5.43 -13.36
N THR A 37 29.12 -4.14 -13.65
CA THR A 37 27.97 -3.37 -13.18
C THR A 37 26.76 -3.79 -13.99
N THR A 38 26.18 -4.95 -13.70
CA THR A 38 24.85 -5.28 -14.24
C THR A 38 23.83 -4.33 -13.62
N PRO A 39 23.01 -3.61 -14.41
CA PRO A 39 21.90 -2.87 -13.86
C PRO A 39 20.98 -3.86 -13.14
N ILE A 40 20.64 -3.55 -11.88
CA ILE A 40 19.69 -4.35 -11.10
C ILE A 40 18.43 -4.51 -11.97
N PRO A 41 18.02 -5.73 -12.32
CA PRO A 41 16.92 -5.94 -13.24
C PRO A 41 15.67 -5.28 -12.66
N SER A 42 14.99 -4.50 -13.50
CA SER A 42 13.71 -3.90 -13.12
C SER A 42 12.73 -5.02 -12.77
N LEU A 43 12.11 -4.92 -11.60
CA LEU A 43 11.06 -5.85 -11.17
C LEU A 43 10.01 -6.00 -12.29
N PRO A 44 9.62 -7.22 -12.68
CA PRO A 44 8.70 -7.42 -13.79
C PRO A 44 7.37 -6.70 -13.50
N PRO A 45 6.66 -6.17 -14.52
CA PRO A 45 5.47 -5.35 -14.32
C PRO A 45 4.41 -5.98 -13.40
N ILE A 46 4.26 -7.30 -13.48
CA ILE A 46 3.32 -8.06 -12.64
C ILE A 46 3.64 -7.96 -11.13
N LEU A 47 4.90 -7.82 -10.74
CA LEU A 47 5.35 -7.72 -9.35
C LEU A 47 5.53 -6.27 -8.87
N SER A 48 5.24 -5.28 -9.73
CA SER A 48 5.32 -3.87 -9.36
C SER A 48 4.31 -3.51 -8.26
N LEU A 49 4.73 -2.77 -7.22
CA LEU A 49 3.83 -2.20 -6.21
C LEU A 49 2.77 -1.25 -6.79
N LYS A 50 2.99 -0.74 -8.02
CA LYS A 50 2.01 0.07 -8.73
C LYS A 50 0.81 -0.75 -9.19
N THR A 51 0.95 -2.07 -9.26
CA THR A 51 -0.13 -2.94 -9.69
C THR A 51 -1.10 -3.16 -8.54
N ASP A 52 -2.39 -2.91 -8.78
CA ASP A 52 -3.42 -2.92 -7.73
C ASP A 52 -3.45 -4.22 -6.93
N TRP A 53 -3.27 -5.38 -7.59
CA TRP A 53 -3.25 -6.68 -6.88
C TRP A 53 -2.05 -6.82 -5.94
N VAL A 54 -0.85 -6.37 -6.35
CA VAL A 54 0.36 -6.41 -5.51
C VAL A 54 0.19 -5.47 -4.35
N PHE A 55 -0.35 -4.27 -4.60
CA PHE A 55 -0.61 -3.28 -3.57
C PHE A 55 -1.57 -3.82 -2.50
N LYS A 56 -2.72 -4.38 -2.91
CA LYS A 56 -3.68 -5.03 -1.98
C LYS A 56 -3.07 -6.24 -1.28
N TRP A 57 -2.29 -7.05 -1.98
CA TRP A 57 -1.63 -8.19 -1.36
C TRP A 57 -0.61 -7.74 -0.31
N MET A 58 0.18 -6.71 -0.58
CA MET A 58 1.19 -6.18 0.33
C MET A 58 0.59 -5.44 1.51
N PHE A 59 -0.45 -4.63 1.31
CA PHE A 59 -0.91 -3.70 2.34
C PHE A 59 -2.31 -4.00 2.88
N GLY A 60 -3.11 -4.83 2.21
CA GLY A 60 -4.48 -5.17 2.59
C GLY A 60 -4.64 -6.48 3.38
N GLN A 61 -3.55 -7.07 3.87
CA GLN A 61 -3.59 -8.32 4.64
C GLN A 61 -3.10 -8.11 6.08
N GLU A 62 -3.75 -8.75 7.04
CA GLU A 62 -3.41 -8.68 8.47
C GLU A 62 -1.94 -9.02 8.73
N LYS A 63 -1.40 -10.04 8.04
CA LYS A 63 0.00 -10.47 8.18
C LYS A 63 1.03 -9.40 7.78
N HIS A 64 0.62 -8.43 6.97
CA HIS A 64 1.47 -7.33 6.50
C HIS A 64 1.08 -5.98 7.13
N LYS A 65 0.15 -5.96 8.08
CA LYS A 65 -0.30 -4.74 8.77
C LYS A 65 0.86 -3.86 9.27
N PRO A 66 1.96 -4.38 9.85
CA PRO A 66 3.08 -3.54 10.27
C PRO A 66 3.71 -2.73 9.12
N LEU A 67 3.80 -3.30 7.92
CA LEU A 67 4.34 -2.60 6.74
C LEU A 67 3.46 -1.42 6.33
N LEU A 68 2.14 -1.59 6.42
CA LEU A 68 1.19 -0.52 6.14
C LEU A 68 1.31 0.60 7.20
N ILE A 69 1.41 0.24 8.48
CA ILE A 69 1.60 1.21 9.58
C ILE A 69 2.87 2.03 9.35
N ASP A 70 4.00 1.39 9.06
CA ASP A 70 5.27 2.07 8.80
C ASP A 70 5.17 3.04 7.60
N LEU A 71 4.55 2.58 6.51
CA LEU A 71 4.32 3.41 5.32
C LEU A 71 3.46 4.64 5.65
N LEU A 72 2.35 4.45 6.35
CA LEU A 72 1.43 5.54 6.69
C LEU A 72 2.08 6.56 7.63
N ASN A 73 2.80 6.10 8.65
CA ASN A 73 3.55 6.99 9.54
C ASN A 73 4.60 7.81 8.78
N ALA A 74 5.29 7.20 7.80
CA ALA A 74 6.23 7.91 6.93
C ALA A 74 5.54 8.96 6.04
N ILE A 75 4.31 8.68 5.57
CA ILE A 75 3.50 9.61 4.76
C ILE A 75 2.99 10.79 5.60
N LEU A 76 2.55 10.53 6.83
CA LEU A 76 2.01 11.54 7.73
C LEU A 76 3.11 12.41 8.38
N GLN A 77 4.37 11.96 8.36
CA GLN A 77 5.55 12.72 8.77
C GLN A 77 5.45 13.35 10.18
N GLY A 78 4.77 12.66 11.10
CA GLY A 78 4.60 13.14 12.48
C GLY A 78 3.72 14.40 12.61
N LYS A 79 2.99 14.77 11.56
CA LYS A 79 1.97 15.84 11.63
C LYS A 79 0.76 15.43 12.48
N GLU A 80 0.60 14.13 12.68
CA GLU A 80 -0.42 13.48 13.49
C GLU A 80 0.27 12.56 14.51
N PRO A 81 -0.43 12.17 15.60
CA PRO A 81 0.04 11.11 16.47
C PRO A 81 0.41 9.85 15.67
N PRO A 82 1.49 9.13 16.04
CA PRO A 82 1.88 7.91 15.35
C PRO A 82 0.74 6.88 15.37
N ILE A 83 0.50 6.26 14.22
CA ILE A 83 -0.40 5.11 14.10
C ILE A 83 0.28 3.94 14.80
N ILE A 84 -0.36 3.42 15.85
CA ILE A 84 0.12 2.28 16.65
C ILE A 84 -0.48 0.97 16.15
N ASP A 85 -1.77 1.01 15.76
CA ASP A 85 -2.49 -0.14 15.23
C ASP A 85 -3.58 0.29 14.24
N LEU A 86 -4.02 -0.67 13.44
CA LEU A 86 -5.08 -0.53 12.43
C LEU A 86 -6.03 -1.72 12.50
N THR A 87 -7.31 -1.45 12.25
CA THR A 87 -8.32 -2.46 11.95
C THR A 87 -8.74 -2.32 10.49
N PHE A 88 -8.61 -3.39 9.70
CA PHE A 88 -9.14 -3.40 8.33
C PHE A 88 -10.67 -3.46 8.35
N ASN A 89 -11.29 -2.58 7.58
CA ASN A 89 -12.73 -2.46 7.45
C ASN A 89 -13.19 -3.03 6.11
N ASN A 90 -14.49 -3.32 5.99
CA ASN A 90 -15.06 -3.74 4.71
C ASN A 90 -15.14 -2.54 3.74
N THR A 91 -14.45 -2.64 2.60
CA THR A 91 -14.39 -1.63 1.53
C THR A 91 -15.71 -1.48 0.78
N GLU A 92 -16.53 -2.52 0.70
CA GLU A 92 -17.82 -2.50 0.01
C GLU A 92 -18.83 -1.59 0.71
N GLN A 93 -18.72 -1.46 2.04
CA GLN A 93 -19.64 -0.65 2.81
C GLN A 93 -19.68 0.79 2.29
N ILE A 94 -18.55 1.37 1.88
CA ILE A 94 -18.51 2.76 1.39
C ILE A 94 -18.97 2.86 -0.07
N GLY A 95 -18.81 1.80 -0.85
CA GLY A 95 -19.11 1.76 -2.27
C GLY A 95 -20.59 1.82 -2.63
N GLU A 96 -21.47 1.30 -1.79
CA GLU A 96 -22.91 1.23 -2.06
C GLU A 96 -23.57 2.62 -2.18
N GLN A 97 -23.01 3.66 -1.58
CA GLN A 97 -23.64 4.98 -1.51
C GLN A 97 -23.36 5.92 -2.69
N LEU A 98 -22.35 5.64 -3.53
CA LEU A 98 -21.83 6.66 -4.44
C LEU A 98 -22.47 6.72 -5.82
N ASP A 99 -23.03 5.64 -6.38
CA ASP A 99 -23.81 5.73 -7.64
C ASP A 99 -24.45 4.41 -8.14
N ASN A 100 -24.88 3.49 -7.26
CA ASN A 100 -25.28 2.12 -7.66
C ASN A 100 -24.17 1.30 -8.38
N ARG A 101 -22.95 1.85 -8.48
CA ARG A 101 -21.73 1.13 -8.83
C ARG A 101 -21.01 0.85 -7.53
N ASN A 102 -20.72 -0.41 -7.24
CA ASN A 102 -19.93 -0.79 -6.07
C ASN A 102 -18.54 -0.14 -6.16
N VAL A 103 -18.36 1.02 -5.54
CA VAL A 103 -17.05 1.66 -5.44
C VAL A 103 -16.26 0.94 -4.35
N ILE A 104 -15.48 -0.04 -4.77
CA ILE A 104 -14.61 -0.81 -3.86
C ILE A 104 -13.28 -0.07 -3.75
N PHE A 105 -12.97 0.40 -2.55
CA PHE A 105 -11.65 0.95 -2.26
C PHE A 105 -10.58 -0.12 -2.24
N ASP A 106 -9.32 0.27 -2.43
CA ASP A 106 -8.24 -0.70 -2.35
C ASP A 106 -8.02 -1.17 -0.91
N ILE A 107 -7.96 -0.23 0.04
CA ILE A 107 -7.85 -0.52 1.46
C ILE A 107 -8.65 0.52 2.24
N TYR A 108 -9.44 0.05 3.20
CA TYR A 108 -10.10 0.89 4.19
C TYR A 108 -9.77 0.39 5.58
N CYS A 109 -9.28 1.26 6.46
CA CYS A 109 -8.95 0.89 7.83
C CYS A 109 -9.26 2.03 8.82
N THR A 110 -9.37 1.66 10.09
CA THR A 110 -9.53 2.60 11.20
C THR A 110 -8.37 2.40 12.18
N THR A 111 -7.75 3.49 12.60
CA THR A 111 -6.68 3.50 13.62
C THR A 111 -7.24 3.28 15.01
N SER A 112 -6.36 3.02 15.98
CA SER A 112 -6.73 2.92 17.40
C SER A 112 -7.32 4.21 18.00
N ASP A 113 -7.10 5.37 17.36
CA ASP A 113 -7.67 6.66 17.76
C ASP A 113 -8.93 7.06 16.96
N ASN A 114 -9.56 6.09 16.28
CA ASN A 114 -10.75 6.23 15.45
C ASN A 114 -10.58 7.05 14.16
N THR A 115 -9.36 7.41 13.78
CA THR A 115 -9.08 8.00 12.46
C THR A 115 -9.36 6.99 11.34
N HIS A 116 -10.15 7.40 10.36
CA HIS A 116 -10.50 6.60 9.20
C HIS A 116 -9.52 6.85 8.04
N LEU A 117 -8.99 5.79 7.45
CA LEU A 117 -8.02 5.86 6.36
C LEU A 117 -8.56 5.09 5.14
N ILE A 118 -8.79 5.81 4.05
CA ILE A 118 -9.13 5.27 2.73
C ILE A 118 -7.89 5.39 1.86
N ILE A 119 -7.39 4.28 1.33
CA ILE A 119 -6.13 4.22 0.59
C ILE A 119 -6.39 3.68 -0.81
N GLU A 120 -5.88 4.38 -1.82
CA GLU A 120 -6.16 4.14 -3.23
C GLU A 120 -4.86 4.12 -4.06
N MET A 121 -4.73 3.16 -4.97
CA MET A 121 -3.75 3.14 -6.06
C MET A 121 -4.42 3.52 -7.38
N GLN A 122 -3.90 4.54 -8.06
CA GLN A 122 -4.45 5.01 -9.33
C GLN A 122 -3.40 5.03 -10.42
N ASN A 123 -3.54 4.08 -11.35
CA ASN A 123 -2.61 3.93 -12.47
C ASN A 123 -2.92 4.82 -13.67
N ILE A 124 -4.19 5.19 -13.85
CA ILE A 124 -4.66 5.95 -15.01
C ILE A 124 -5.24 7.27 -14.54
N LYS A 125 -4.84 8.37 -15.20
CA LYS A 125 -5.41 9.68 -14.94
C LYS A 125 -6.86 9.68 -15.43
N GLN A 126 -7.80 9.71 -14.48
CA GLN A 126 -9.22 9.83 -14.76
C GLN A 126 -9.65 11.29 -14.63
N PRO A 127 -10.55 11.78 -15.49
CA PRO A 127 -11.23 13.06 -15.26
C PRO A 127 -11.88 13.06 -13.86
N HIS A 128 -11.89 14.23 -13.20
CA HIS A 128 -12.61 14.43 -11.93
C HIS A 128 -12.17 13.52 -10.77
N TYR A 129 -10.93 13.02 -10.77
CA TYR A 129 -10.45 12.15 -9.69
C TYR A 129 -10.46 12.85 -8.31
N ILE A 130 -10.16 14.15 -8.26
CA ILE A 130 -10.26 14.92 -7.01
C ILE A 130 -11.69 14.90 -6.47
N ASP A 131 -12.69 15.09 -7.33
CA ASP A 131 -14.10 15.09 -6.93
C ASP A 131 -14.50 13.72 -6.37
N ARG A 132 -13.97 12.63 -6.93
CA ARG A 132 -14.14 11.27 -6.40
C ARG A 132 -13.49 11.09 -5.04
N ALA A 133 -12.22 11.48 -4.90
CA ALA A 133 -11.51 11.40 -3.62
C ALA A 133 -12.23 12.19 -2.53
N LEU A 134 -12.76 13.38 -2.87
CA LEU A 134 -13.59 14.18 -1.99
C LEU A 134 -14.88 13.43 -1.59
N ALA A 135 -15.59 12.87 -2.57
CA ALA A 135 -16.81 12.12 -2.34
C ALA A 135 -16.56 10.89 -1.43
N TYR A 136 -15.42 10.23 -1.54
CA TYR A 136 -15.04 9.11 -0.66
C TYR A 136 -14.93 9.54 0.80
N GLY A 137 -14.23 10.65 1.04
CA GLY A 137 -14.10 11.22 2.37
C GLY A 137 -15.45 11.66 2.94
N ILE A 138 -16.26 12.38 2.16
CA ILE A 138 -17.60 12.84 2.57
C ILE A 138 -18.51 11.66 2.91
N THR A 139 -18.53 10.61 2.08
CA THR A 139 -19.35 9.41 2.36
C THR A 139 -18.91 8.72 3.65
N SER A 140 -17.60 8.61 3.90
CA SER A 140 -17.07 8.08 5.16
C SER A 140 -17.48 8.93 6.37
N MET A 141 -17.40 10.27 6.27
CA MET A 141 -17.86 11.18 7.33
C MET A 141 -19.37 11.06 7.59
N ASN A 142 -20.18 11.02 6.53
CA ASN A 142 -21.64 10.88 6.65
C ASN A 142 -22.04 9.60 7.39
N LYS A 143 -21.31 8.50 7.18
CA LYS A 143 -21.57 7.23 7.88
C LYS A 143 -21.40 7.32 9.39
N GLN A 144 -20.54 8.21 9.88
CA GLN A 144 -20.36 8.44 11.31
C GLN A 144 -21.64 9.07 11.92
N LEU A 145 -22.44 9.76 11.10
CA LEU A 145 -23.66 10.47 11.49
C LEU A 145 -24.93 9.61 11.39
N ASN A 146 -24.82 8.31 11.11
CA ASN A 146 -25.95 7.41 10.81
C ASN A 146 -26.94 7.17 11.98
N THR A 147 -26.78 7.83 13.13
CA THR A 147 -27.76 7.83 14.22
C THR A 147 -28.04 9.25 14.70
N GLN A 148 -29.29 9.55 15.07
CA GLN A 148 -29.68 10.87 15.62
C GLN A 148 -28.83 11.30 16.82
N SER A 149 -28.28 10.34 17.59
CA SER A 149 -27.42 10.60 18.74
C SER A 149 -26.00 11.06 18.38
N ASN A 150 -25.54 10.82 17.16
CA ASN A 150 -24.19 11.18 16.72
C ASN A 150 -24.10 12.58 16.11
N TRP A 151 -25.23 13.24 15.80
CA TRP A 151 -25.26 14.58 15.20
C TRP A 151 -24.55 15.65 16.05
N HIS A 152 -24.55 15.49 17.37
CA HIS A 152 -23.91 16.41 18.31
C HIS A 152 -22.48 16.02 18.69
N LYS A 153 -21.95 14.92 18.14
CA LYS A 153 -20.58 14.48 18.40
C LYS A 153 -19.63 15.07 17.36
N PRO A 154 -18.39 15.42 17.73
CA PRO A 154 -17.36 15.72 16.76
C PRO A 154 -17.17 14.51 15.82
N LEU A 155 -17.02 14.78 14.52
CA LEU A 155 -16.63 13.75 13.56
C LEU A 155 -15.22 13.27 13.85
N GLU A 156 -14.95 12.00 13.60
CA GLU A 156 -13.60 11.45 13.60
C GLU A 156 -12.89 11.82 12.28
N PRO A 157 -11.56 12.07 12.31
CA PRO A 157 -10.84 12.46 11.11
C PRO A 157 -10.89 11.37 10.03
N VAL A 158 -10.98 11.80 8.78
CA VAL A 158 -10.93 10.95 7.59
C VAL A 158 -9.76 11.40 6.71
N TYR A 159 -8.92 10.43 6.32
CA TYR A 159 -7.85 10.61 5.36
C TYR A 159 -8.14 9.80 4.10
N VAL A 160 -8.10 10.45 2.95
CA VAL A 160 -8.08 9.79 1.65
C VAL A 160 -6.66 9.91 1.10
N ILE A 161 -5.94 8.79 1.05
CA ILE A 161 -4.53 8.71 0.66
C ILE A 161 -4.45 8.04 -0.71
N SER A 162 -4.12 8.84 -1.72
CA SER A 162 -4.09 8.42 -3.12
C SER A 162 -2.66 8.31 -3.63
N PHE A 163 -2.20 7.10 -3.92
CA PHE A 163 -0.99 6.85 -4.68
C PHE A 163 -1.33 6.96 -6.17
N VAL A 164 -0.83 8.00 -6.84
CA VAL A 164 -1.13 8.26 -8.25
C VAL A 164 0.11 8.03 -9.11
N ASN A 165 -0.02 7.21 -10.15
CA ASN A 165 1.06 6.88 -11.10
C ASN A 165 1.11 7.84 -12.30
N PHE A 166 0.76 9.11 -12.08
CA PHE A 166 0.78 10.18 -13.07
C PHE A 166 1.11 11.51 -12.38
N ILE A 167 1.48 12.52 -13.17
CA ILE A 167 1.66 13.89 -12.68
C ILE A 167 0.32 14.61 -12.78
N TYR A 168 -0.13 15.18 -11.66
CA TYR A 168 -1.40 15.88 -11.51
C TYR A 168 -1.21 17.33 -11.08
N PHE A 169 -0.32 17.61 -10.13
CA PHE A 169 -0.12 18.96 -9.59
C PHE A 169 1.14 19.61 -10.16
N GLU A 170 1.05 20.90 -10.50
CA GLU A 170 2.17 21.73 -10.96
C GLU A 170 3.07 22.16 -9.78
N LYS A 171 3.77 21.19 -9.19
CA LYS A 171 4.71 21.40 -8.10
C LYS A 171 5.79 20.33 -8.08
N ASP A 172 6.95 20.63 -7.50
CA ASP A 172 8.07 19.70 -7.45
C ASP A 172 7.91 18.58 -6.42
N SER A 173 7.24 18.86 -5.29
CA SER A 173 7.02 17.86 -4.25
C SER A 173 6.17 16.71 -4.77
N PHE A 174 6.58 15.47 -4.48
CA PHE A 174 5.83 14.26 -4.81
C PHE A 174 4.59 14.07 -3.92
N ILE A 175 4.46 14.81 -2.82
CA ILE A 175 3.35 14.67 -1.87
C ILE A 175 2.57 15.97 -1.73
N SER A 176 1.25 15.90 -1.90
CA SER A 176 0.27 16.96 -1.63
C SER A 176 -0.59 16.63 -0.43
N HIS A 177 -0.74 17.59 0.48
CA HIS A 177 -1.76 17.54 1.53
C HIS A 177 -2.77 18.66 1.24
N ALA A 178 -4.05 18.34 1.27
CA ALA A 178 -5.14 19.29 1.14
C ALA A 178 -6.16 19.05 2.26
N ARG A 179 -6.68 20.16 2.81
CA ARG A 179 -7.71 20.20 3.84
C ARG A 179 -8.44 21.55 3.79
N LEU A 180 -9.47 21.72 4.60
CA LEU A 180 -10.21 22.97 4.67
C LEU A 180 -9.39 24.05 5.39
N ASN A 181 -8.92 25.02 4.62
CA ASN A 181 -8.15 26.16 5.10
C ASN A 181 -8.87 27.48 4.81
N ASP A 182 -8.63 28.46 5.67
CA ASP A 182 -8.89 29.87 5.39
C ASP A 182 -7.94 30.34 4.27
N LEU A 183 -8.47 31.03 3.26
CA LEU A 183 -7.71 31.36 2.05
C LEU A 183 -6.73 32.51 2.26
N ASP A 184 -7.06 33.46 3.13
CA ASP A 184 -6.24 34.64 3.36
C ASP A 184 -5.05 34.33 4.27
N THR A 185 -5.28 33.51 5.30
CA THR A 185 -4.27 33.16 6.30
C THR A 185 -3.57 31.83 6.02
N GLY A 186 -4.17 30.96 5.19
CA GLY A 186 -3.71 29.59 4.98
C GLY A 186 -3.88 28.68 6.20
N THR A 187 -4.53 29.17 7.26
CA THR A 187 -4.73 28.41 8.51
C THR A 187 -5.84 27.39 8.35
N ALA A 188 -5.71 26.26 9.05
CA ALA A 188 -6.72 25.21 8.97
C ALA A 188 -7.96 25.59 9.75
N ILE A 189 -9.12 25.57 9.07
CA ILE A 189 -10.42 25.71 9.70
C ILE A 189 -10.85 24.35 10.29
N SER A 190 -10.52 23.26 9.60
CA SER A 190 -10.82 21.91 10.05
C SER A 190 -9.80 20.91 9.53
N SER A 191 -9.44 19.95 10.38
CA SER A 191 -8.61 18.78 10.05
C SER A 191 -9.43 17.48 9.97
N LYS A 192 -10.76 17.56 9.85
CA LYS A 192 -11.63 16.36 9.81
C LYS A 192 -11.63 15.65 8.46
N LEU A 193 -11.39 16.37 7.37
CA LEU A 193 -11.24 15.78 6.04
C LEU A 193 -9.89 16.15 5.47
N ASN A 194 -9.07 15.14 5.17
CA ASN A 194 -7.73 15.29 4.67
C ASN A 194 -7.57 14.49 3.38
N LEU A 195 -7.07 15.13 2.33
CA LEU A 195 -6.73 14.48 1.08
C LEU A 195 -5.21 14.51 0.93
N ILE A 196 -4.62 13.34 0.72
CA ILE A 196 -3.19 13.19 0.51
C ILE A 196 -2.97 12.54 -0.85
N PHE A 197 -2.18 13.17 -1.71
CA PHE A 197 -1.82 12.62 -3.02
C PHE A 197 -0.32 12.41 -3.10
N LEU A 198 0.10 11.18 -3.40
CA LEU A 198 1.48 10.79 -3.64
C LEU A 198 1.68 10.53 -5.14
N GLU A 199 2.32 11.47 -5.83
CA GLU A 199 2.65 11.38 -7.25
C GLU A 199 3.91 10.53 -7.44
N LEU A 200 3.70 9.22 -7.61
CA LEU A 200 4.76 8.22 -7.75
C LEU A 200 5.82 8.56 -8.82
N PRO A 201 5.50 9.14 -9.98
CA PRO A 201 6.51 9.53 -10.97
C PRO A 201 7.52 10.57 -10.48
N LYS A 202 7.17 11.36 -9.45
CA LYS A 202 8.05 12.39 -8.87
C LYS A 202 9.00 11.82 -7.81
N ILE A 203 8.80 10.58 -7.36
CA ILE A 203 9.69 9.93 -6.40
C ILE A 203 10.99 9.57 -7.13
N LYS A 204 12.04 10.33 -6.86
CA LYS A 204 13.38 10.04 -7.39
C LYS A 204 13.85 8.70 -6.81
N LYS A 205 14.22 7.75 -7.66
CA LYS A 205 14.94 6.55 -7.21
C LYS A 205 16.25 7.00 -6.58
N LYS A 206 16.37 6.87 -5.26
CA LYS A 206 17.69 6.88 -4.63
C LYS A 206 18.40 5.61 -5.11
N SER A 207 19.53 5.75 -5.80
CA SER A 207 20.38 4.61 -6.13
C SER A 207 20.91 4.03 -4.81
N VAL A 208 20.28 2.96 -4.34
CA VAL A 208 20.84 2.17 -3.25
C VAL A 208 22.03 1.43 -3.86
N ARG A 209 23.24 1.95 -3.63
CA ARG A 209 24.45 1.13 -3.76
C ARG A 209 24.43 0.18 -2.58
N LEU A 210 24.14 -1.09 -2.85
CA LEU A 210 24.44 -2.16 -1.91
C LEU A 210 25.97 -2.26 -1.87
N SER A 211 26.60 -1.72 -0.83
CA SER A 211 27.98 -2.05 -0.51
C SER A 211 28.00 -3.50 -0.04
N ALA A 212 28.51 -4.38 -0.90
CA ALA A 212 28.89 -5.74 -0.55
C ALA A 212 30.08 -5.72 0.43
#